data_AF-A0A2U1T4G8-F1
#
_entry.id   AF-A0A2U1T4G8-F1
#
_cell.length_a   1.000
_cell.length_b   1.000
_cell.length_c   1.000
_cell.angle_alpha   90.00
_cell.angle_beta   90.00
_cell.angle_gamma   90.00
#
_symmetry.space_group_name_H-M   'P 1'
#
loop_
_entity.id
_entity.type
_entity.pdbx_description
1 polymer ?
#
loop_
_entity_poly.entity_id
_entity_poly.type
_entity_poly.pdbx_seq_one_letter_code
_entity_poly.pdbx_strand_id
1 'polypeptide(L)'
;MWSPYQTTALLMNTVCSQLSAFPDTSAGFGEDYVHGPAFYDWLQTSEAAHWLKDDPVLQAERADVEPNTYTSCALYGAYLTWSADRIVSTAGPNLRIRRIS
;
A
#
# COMPACT_ATOMS: atom_id res chain seq x y z
N MET A 1 -0.96 -14.79 4.74
CA MET A 1 -1.73 -14.40 5.93
C MET A 1 -0.98 -13.27 6.62
N TRP A 2 -1.65 -12.17 6.94
CA TRP A 2 -1.13 -11.09 7.79
C TRP A 2 -1.34 -11.46 9.27
N SER A 3 -0.35 -11.20 10.13
CA SER A 3 -0.47 -11.34 11.58
C SER A 3 -0.10 -10.00 12.24
N PRO A 4 -0.99 -9.39 13.03
CA PRO A 4 -0.70 -8.14 13.74
C PRO A 4 0.34 -8.29 14.87
N TYR A 5 0.83 -9.52 15.13
CA TYR A 5 1.87 -9.80 16.14
C TYR A 5 3.29 -9.94 15.56
N GLN A 6 3.50 -9.60 14.28
CA GLN A 6 4.85 -9.54 13.73
C GLN A 6 5.60 -8.35 14.34
N THR A 7 6.80 -8.60 14.86
CA THR A 7 7.70 -7.60 15.43
C THR A 7 7.90 -6.43 14.48
N THR A 8 7.77 -5.19 14.96
CA THR A 8 7.99 -3.94 14.20
C THR A 8 9.41 -3.82 13.60
N ALA A 9 10.36 -4.64 14.07
CA ALA A 9 11.71 -4.78 13.54
C ALA A 9 11.79 -5.57 12.23
N LEU A 10 10.68 -6.18 11.77
CA LEU A 10 10.63 -6.81 10.46
C LEU A 10 10.38 -5.72 9.41
N LEU A 11 11.48 -5.17 8.92
CA LEU A 11 11.46 -4.20 7.84
C LEU A 11 11.27 -4.90 6.50
N MET A 12 10.67 -4.18 5.56
CA MET A 12 10.75 -4.50 4.15
C MET A 12 12.23 -4.56 3.75
N ASN A 13 12.61 -5.53 2.92
CA ASN A 13 13.97 -5.62 2.37
C ASN A 13 14.21 -4.63 1.22
N THR A 14 13.25 -3.76 0.94
CA THR A 14 13.23 -2.83 -0.20
C THR A 14 12.87 -1.45 0.33
N VAL A 15 13.55 -0.42 -0.20
CA VAL A 15 13.28 0.97 0.18
C VAL A 15 11.92 1.44 -0.31
N CYS A 16 11.28 2.35 0.42
CA CYS A 16 9.88 2.71 0.16
C CYS A 16 9.62 3.30 -1.23
N SER A 17 10.59 4.00 -1.82
CA SER A 17 10.47 4.57 -3.18
C SER A 17 10.41 3.54 -4.31
N GLN A 18 10.77 2.28 -4.05
CA GLN A 18 10.78 1.20 -5.04
C GLN A 18 9.54 0.30 -4.96
N LEU A 19 8.61 0.57 -4.05
CA LEU A 19 7.44 -0.26 -3.80
C LEU A 19 6.19 0.35 -4.49
N SER A 20 5.44 -0.48 -5.19
CA SER A 20 4.13 -0.11 -5.76
C SER A 20 3.22 -1.33 -5.85
N ALA A 21 1.92 -1.13 -5.67
CA ALA A 21 0.87 -2.11 -5.97
C ALA A 21 0.29 -1.91 -7.39
N PHE A 22 0.62 -0.80 -8.04
CA PHE A 22 0.15 -0.45 -9.38
C PHE A 22 1.27 -0.65 -10.39
N PRO A 23 0.96 -1.26 -11.56
CA PRO A 23 1.95 -1.43 -12.60
C PRO A 23 2.36 -0.06 -13.17
N ASP A 24 3.62 0.03 -13.58
CA ASP A 24 4.14 1.16 -14.33
C ASP A 24 4.08 0.88 -15.84
N THR A 25 4.50 1.86 -16.63
CA THR A 25 4.52 1.77 -18.11
C THR A 25 5.50 0.71 -18.64
N SER A 26 6.44 0.23 -17.82
CA SER A 26 7.38 -0.83 -18.22
C SER A 26 6.73 -2.22 -18.23
N ALA A 27 5.60 -2.39 -17.55
CA ALA A 27 4.90 -3.67 -17.43
C ALA A 27 4.25 -4.16 -18.74
N GLY A 28 4.24 -3.34 -19.81
CA GLY A 28 3.78 -3.74 -21.13
C GLY A 28 2.27 -3.97 -21.26
N PHE A 29 1.50 -3.53 -20.25
CA PHE A 29 0.05 -3.45 -20.37
C PHE A 29 -0.33 -2.29 -21.31
N GLY A 30 -1.44 -2.44 -22.04
CA GLY A 30 -2.06 -1.30 -22.73
C GLY A 30 -2.55 -0.24 -21.74
N GLU A 31 -3.23 0.80 -22.19
CA GLU A 31 -3.69 1.88 -21.30
C GLU A 31 -4.83 1.47 -20.34
N ASP A 32 -5.39 0.27 -20.50
CA ASP A 32 -6.52 -0.23 -19.72
C ASP A 32 -6.09 -0.96 -18.43
N TYR A 33 -5.50 -0.24 -17.48
CA TYR A 33 -5.31 -0.74 -16.11
C TYR A 33 -5.57 0.33 -15.05
N VAL A 34 -5.79 -0.12 -13.80
CA VAL A 34 -6.02 0.79 -12.68
C VAL A 34 -4.71 1.47 -12.32
N HIS A 35 -4.68 2.80 -12.44
CA HIS A 35 -3.56 3.62 -11.97
C HIS A 35 -3.65 3.91 -10.48
N GLY A 36 -2.50 4.13 -9.86
CA GLY A 36 -2.41 4.59 -8.49
C GLY A 36 -1.00 5.00 -8.11
N PRO A 37 -0.85 5.67 -6.95
CA PRO A 37 0.44 6.12 -6.46
C PRO A 37 1.33 4.93 -6.07
N ALA A 38 2.64 5.10 -6.27
CA ALA A 38 3.63 4.25 -5.61
C ALA A 38 3.52 4.42 -4.08
N PHE A 39 4.12 3.50 -3.33
CA PHE A 39 3.97 3.45 -1.88
C PHE A 39 4.43 4.75 -1.20
N TYR A 40 5.61 5.26 -1.55
CA TYR A 40 6.10 6.52 -0.97
C TYR A 40 5.19 7.71 -1.30
N ASP A 41 4.71 7.81 -2.54
CA ASP A 41 3.82 8.89 -2.96
C ASP A 41 2.47 8.83 -2.22
N TRP A 42 1.95 7.63 -2.01
CA TRP A 42 0.73 7.42 -1.24
C TRP A 42 0.89 7.94 0.20
N LEU A 43 2.02 7.65 0.86
CA LEU A 43 2.29 8.11 2.24
C LEU A 43 2.22 9.65 2.38
N GLN A 44 2.47 10.39 1.30
CA GLN A 44 2.40 11.86 1.28
C GLN A 44 0.98 12.41 1.13
N THR A 45 -0.02 11.55 0.89
CA THR A 45 -1.41 11.97 0.65
C THR A 45 -2.23 12.13 1.94
N SER A 46 -3.28 12.94 1.87
CA SER A 46 -4.30 13.02 2.92
C SER A 46 -5.13 11.72 3.03
N GLU A 47 -5.22 10.95 1.95
CA GLU A 47 -5.90 9.65 1.93
C GLU A 47 -5.16 8.63 2.80
N ALA A 48 -3.82 8.57 2.72
CA ALA A 48 -3.01 7.75 3.61
C ALA A 48 -3.14 8.18 5.07
N ALA A 49 -3.10 9.50 5.34
CA ALA A 49 -3.29 10.02 6.68
C ALA A 49 -4.66 9.64 7.27
N HIS A 50 -5.72 9.69 6.46
CA HIS A 50 -7.05 9.26 6.87
C HIS A 50 -7.13 7.74 7.08
N TRP A 51 -6.52 6.96 6.20
CA TRP A 51 -6.53 5.50 6.26
C TRP A 51 -5.87 4.97 7.53
N LEU A 52 -4.78 5.62 7.95
CA LEU A 52 -3.99 5.23 9.12
C LEU A 52 -4.46 5.89 10.42
N LYS A 53 -5.53 6.69 10.39
CA LYS A 53 -5.90 7.58 11.51
C LYS A 53 -6.08 6.86 12.84
N ASP A 54 -6.57 5.62 12.81
CA ASP A 54 -6.91 4.81 13.98
C ASP A 54 -5.71 3.98 14.49
N ASP A 55 -4.57 4.03 13.80
CA ASP A 55 -3.31 3.38 14.20
C ASP A 55 -2.21 4.44 14.45
N PRO A 56 -2.02 4.88 15.70
CA PRO A 56 -1.03 5.91 16.03
C PRO A 56 0.42 5.46 15.78
N VAL A 57 0.70 4.14 15.79
CA VAL A 57 2.05 3.62 15.53
C VAL A 57 2.37 3.79 14.05
N LEU A 58 1.46 3.39 13.16
CA LEU A 58 1.64 3.56 11.72
C LEU A 58 1.61 5.03 11.30
N GLN A 59 0.87 5.89 11.99
CA GLN A 59 0.93 7.34 11.76
C GLN A 59 2.29 7.94 12.10
N ALA A 60 2.86 7.57 13.25
CA ALA A 60 4.19 8.01 13.63
C ALA A 60 5.24 7.50 12.63
N GLU A 61 5.18 6.21 12.27
CA GLU A 61 6.08 5.65 11.28
C GLU A 61 6.00 6.40 9.94
N ARG A 62 4.77 6.64 9.43
CA ARG A 62 4.56 7.42 8.19
C ARG A 62 5.23 8.79 8.24
N ALA A 63 5.15 9.49 9.37
CA ALA A 63 5.69 10.84 9.50
C ALA A 63 7.21 10.89 9.38
N ASP A 64 7.89 9.78 9.67
CA ASP A 64 9.36 9.66 9.65
C ASP A 64 9.90 9.01 8.36
N VAL A 65 9.05 8.60 7.41
CA VAL A 65 9.49 7.94 6.17
C VAL A 65 10.13 8.93 5.20
N GLU A 66 11.36 8.63 4.78
CA GLU A 66 12.04 9.23 3.64
C GLU A 66 12.15 8.24 2.46
N PRO A 67 12.35 8.69 1.20
CA PRO A 67 12.31 7.83 0.01
C PRO A 67 13.22 6.59 0.04
N ASN A 68 14.35 6.66 0.75
CA ASN A 68 15.36 5.61 0.82
C ASN A 68 15.35 4.86 2.17
N THR A 69 14.31 5.06 2.98
CA THR A 69 14.15 4.33 4.24
C THR A 69 13.46 2.99 4.01
N TYR A 70 13.80 2.05 4.88
CA TYR A 70 13.07 0.80 5.00
C TYR A 70 11.91 1.01 5.97
N THR A 71 10.74 0.47 5.62
CA THR A 71 9.51 0.58 6.41
C THR A 71 9.14 -0.78 6.98
N SER A 72 8.26 -0.80 7.98
CA SER A 72 7.71 -2.01 8.53
C SER A 72 6.84 -2.73 7.50
N CYS A 73 6.79 -4.05 7.58
CA CYS A 73 5.81 -4.82 6.82
C CYS A 73 4.36 -4.42 7.14
N ALA A 74 4.10 -3.84 8.33
CA ALA A 74 2.78 -3.39 8.73
C ALA A 74 2.35 -2.14 7.95
N LEU A 75 3.22 -1.13 7.82
CA LEU A 75 2.93 0.08 7.06
C LEU A 75 2.73 -0.24 5.57
N TYR A 76 3.55 -1.13 5.00
CA TYR A 76 3.35 -1.60 3.63
C TYR A 76 2.07 -2.43 3.48
N GLY A 77 1.72 -3.25 4.47
CA GLY A 77 0.45 -3.99 4.51
C GLY A 77 -0.78 -3.08 4.49
N ALA A 78 -0.72 -1.93 5.16
CA ALA A 78 -1.78 -0.92 5.12
C ALA A 78 -1.95 -0.34 3.71
N TYR A 79 -0.84 -0.02 3.03
CA TYR A 79 -0.86 0.40 1.63
C TYR A 79 -1.47 -0.66 0.69
N LEU A 80 -1.10 -1.94 0.87
CA LEU A 80 -1.67 -3.02 0.06
C LEU A 80 -3.17 -3.19 0.30
N THR A 81 -3.63 -3.03 1.54
CA THR A 81 -5.06 -3.11 1.88
C THR A 81 -5.84 -1.96 1.24
N TRP A 82 -5.32 -0.73 1.36
CA TRP A 82 -5.87 0.44 0.69
C TRP A 82 -5.92 0.27 -0.84
N SER A 83 -4.82 -0.21 -1.43
CA SER A 83 -4.71 -0.43 -2.88
C SER A 83 -5.71 -1.48 -3.36
N ALA A 84 -5.85 -2.59 -2.61
CA ALA A 84 -6.82 -3.63 -2.91
C ALA A 84 -8.25 -3.09 -2.88
N ASP A 85 -8.62 -2.31 -1.86
CA ASP A 85 -9.97 -1.72 -1.77
C ASP A 85 -10.27 -0.79 -2.95
N ARG A 86 -9.29 0.00 -3.39
CA ARG A 86 -9.40 0.84 -4.58
C ARG A 86 -9.57 0.03 -5.87
N ILE A 87 -8.74 -1.00 -6.07
CA ILE A 87 -8.83 -1.89 -7.24
C ILE A 87 -10.17 -2.62 -7.27
N VAL A 88 -10.64 -3.11 -6.13
CA VAL A 88 -11.94 -3.77 -5.98
C VAL A 88 -13.10 -2.81 -6.30
N SER A 89 -13.01 -1.54 -5.87
CA SER A 89 -14.05 -0.54 -6.18
C SER A 89 -14.14 -0.13 -7.66
N THR A 90 -13.08 -0.38 -8.43
CA THR A 90 -13.01 -0.09 -9.87
C THR A 90 -13.31 -1.32 -10.73
N ALA A 91 -13.57 -2.47 -10.11
CA ALA A 91 -13.89 -3.71 -10.80
C ALA A 91 -15.24 -3.61 -11.55
N GLY A 92 -15.22 -3.93 -12.84
CA GLY A 92 -16.43 -3.99 -13.66
C GLY A 92 -17.39 -5.12 -13.25
N PRO A 93 -18.63 -5.13 -13.77
CA PRO A 93 -19.70 -6.04 -13.35
C PRO A 93 -19.40 -7.53 -13.61
N ASN A 94 -18.38 -7.84 -14.42
CA ASN A 94 -17.98 -9.20 -14.77
C ASN A 94 -16.97 -9.82 -13.78
N LEU A 95 -16.56 -9.08 -12.74
CA LEU A 95 -15.62 -9.55 -11.72
C LEU A 95 -16.35 -9.90 -10.43
N ARG A 96 -16.07 -11.09 -9.88
CA ARG A 96 -16.56 -11.51 -8.56
C ARG A 96 -15.39 -11.64 -7.60
N ILE A 97 -15.29 -10.71 -6.66
CA ILE A 97 -14.27 -10.70 -5.62
C ILE A 97 -14.82 -11.41 -4.37
N ARG A 98 -14.03 -12.32 -3.79
CA ARG A 98 -14.36 -12.99 -2.54
C ARG A 98 -13.23 -12.75 -1.54
N ARG A 99 -13.55 -12.18 -0.38
CA ARG A 99 -12.64 -12.16 0.76
C ARG A 99 -12.70 -13.53 1.44
N ILE A 100 -11.54 -14.13 1.68
CA ILE A 100 -11.42 -15.41 2.38
C ILE A 100 -10.97 -15.05 3.80
N SER A 101 -11.88 -15.21 4.76
CA SER A 101 -11.65 -15.04 6.19
C SER A 101 -11.27 -16.38 6.82
#